data_AF-A0A932JLR5-F1
#
_entry.id   AF-A0A932JLR5-F1
#
_cell.length_a   1.000
_cell.length_b   1.000
_cell.length_c   1.000
_cell.angle_alpha   90.00
_cell.angle_beta   90.00
_cell.angle_gamma   90.00
#
_symmetry.space_group_name_H-M   'P 1'
#
loop_
_entity.id
_entity.type
_entity.pdbx_description
1 polymer ?
#
loop_
_entity_poly.entity_id
_entity_poly.type
_entity_poly.pdbx_seq_one_letter_code
_entity_poly.pdbx_strand_id
1 'polypeptide(L)'
;MPSLDPKAGNRYLTIAGVPVQVLEVHEGIMVLQGLASDNRFVAPAGYPLRPFKREAAAFEARPSPYQGPQVKLRRGQAQQKLLAPIIDALLLEGGRTMKGLMREVRRRASAACKGKDVKANIRARRYRLRQRGMPAGVVG
;
A
#
# COMPACT_ATOMS: atom_id res chain seq x y z
N MET A 1 6.93 13.19 25.58
CA MET A 1 6.41 11.81 25.60
C MET A 1 7.50 10.93 25.01
N PRO A 2 8.08 9.94 25.72
CA PRO A 2 9.18 9.16 25.19
C PRO A 2 8.72 8.41 23.94
N SER A 3 9.51 8.52 22.87
CA SER A 3 9.34 7.73 21.65
C SER A 3 9.54 6.26 22.03
N LEU A 4 8.45 5.50 22.13
CA LEU A 4 8.55 4.06 22.20
C LEU A 4 8.97 3.57 20.83
N ASP A 5 10.07 2.83 20.74
CA ASP A 5 10.41 2.03 19.56
C ASP A 5 9.71 0.68 19.67
N PRO A 6 8.52 0.51 19.07
CA PRO A 6 7.79 -0.74 19.14
C PRO A 6 8.60 -1.85 18.48
N LYS A 7 8.84 -2.92 19.21
CA LYS A 7 9.46 -4.15 18.71
C LYS A 7 8.41 -5.17 18.31
N ALA A 8 8.63 -5.84 17.18
CA ALA A 8 7.85 -7.00 16.76
C ALA A 8 7.90 -8.11 17.83
N GLY A 9 6.78 -8.82 18.01
CA GLY A 9 6.59 -9.83 19.05
C GLY A 9 6.07 -9.27 20.38
N ASN A 10 6.28 -7.99 20.69
CA ASN A 10 5.91 -7.39 21.97
C ASN A 10 4.44 -6.93 22.03
N ARG A 11 3.91 -6.90 23.26
CA ARG A 11 2.55 -6.43 23.56
C ARG A 11 2.57 -4.97 24.03
N TYR A 12 1.55 -4.22 23.61
CA TYR A 12 1.35 -2.82 23.92
C TYR A 12 -0.13 -2.54 24.17
N LEU A 13 -0.43 -1.33 24.65
CA LEU A 13 -1.77 -0.78 24.71
C LEU A 13 -1.89 0.38 23.70
N THR A 14 -3.01 0.47 23.01
CA THR A 14 -3.36 1.70 22.28
C THR A 14 -3.69 2.82 23.26
N ILE A 15 -3.83 4.08 22.79
CA ILE A 15 -4.35 5.19 23.61
C ILE A 15 -5.70 4.82 24.25
N ALA A 16 -6.55 4.09 23.53
CA ALA A 16 -7.86 3.65 24.00
C ALA A 16 -7.79 2.47 25.00
N GLY A 17 -6.59 2.03 25.41
CA GLY A 17 -6.42 0.92 26.34
C GLY A 17 -6.67 -0.46 25.72
N VAL A 18 -6.72 -0.56 24.39
CA VAL A 18 -6.92 -1.85 23.71
C VAL A 18 -5.59 -2.62 23.70
N PRO A 19 -5.56 -3.88 24.18
CA PRO A 19 -4.37 -4.70 24.12
C PRO A 19 -4.06 -5.11 22.69
N VAL A 20 -2.84 -4.82 22.24
CA VAL A 20 -2.36 -5.14 20.90
C VAL A 20 -0.99 -5.81 20.95
N GLN A 21 -0.69 -6.65 19.98
CA GLN A 21 0.65 -7.20 19.74
C GLN A 21 1.20 -6.65 18.43
N VAL A 22 2.45 -6.20 18.44
CA VAL A 22 3.15 -5.80 17.22
C VAL A 22 3.61 -7.07 16.52
N LEU A 23 3.14 -7.30 15.30
CA LEU A 23 3.54 -8.46 14.50
C LEU A 23 4.77 -8.14 13.67
N GLU A 24 4.77 -7.00 13.00
CA GLU A 24 5.85 -6.57 12.11
C GLU A 24 6.07 -5.06 12.21
N VAL A 25 7.33 -4.65 12.03
CA VAL A 25 7.72 -3.24 11.93
C VAL A 25 8.58 -3.11 10.67
N HIS A 26 8.16 -2.25 9.76
CA HIS A 26 8.88 -1.90 8.52
C HIS A 26 9.04 -0.39 8.46
N GLU A 27 9.88 0.11 7.53
CA GLU A 27 10.16 1.54 7.37
C GLU A 27 8.87 2.38 7.31
N GLY A 28 8.56 3.08 8.41
CA GLY A 28 7.40 3.96 8.54
C GLY A 28 6.06 3.31 8.90
N ILE A 29 5.96 1.98 8.95
CA ILE A 29 4.69 1.27 9.23
C ILE A 29 4.85 0.09 10.21
N MET A 30 3.81 -0.17 10.98
CA MET A 30 3.71 -1.31 11.89
C MET A 30 2.42 -2.10 11.61
N VAL A 31 2.47 -3.41 11.80
CA VAL A 31 1.31 -4.29 11.76
C VAL A 31 0.95 -4.68 13.19
N LEU A 32 -0.27 -4.35 13.60
CA LEU A 32 -0.79 -4.61 14.94
C LEU A 32 -1.88 -5.68 14.89
N GLN A 33 -1.90 -6.56 15.88
CA GLN A 33 -2.99 -7.50 16.13
C GLN A 33 -3.66 -7.15 17.45
N GLY A 34 -4.97 -6.87 17.41
CA GLY A 34 -5.78 -6.71 18.61
C GLY A 34 -5.90 -8.05 19.35
N LEU A 35 -5.54 -8.08 20.63
CA LEU A 35 -5.63 -9.28 21.46
C LEU A 35 -7.04 -9.52 22.02
N ALA A 36 -7.93 -8.53 21.92
CA ALA A 36 -9.34 -8.65 22.33
C ALA A 36 -10.23 -9.17 21.19
N SER A 37 -9.94 -8.79 19.94
CA SER A 37 -10.79 -9.05 18.77
C SER A 37 -10.13 -9.85 17.66
N ASP A 38 -8.84 -10.19 17.79
CA ASP A 38 -8.01 -10.84 16.76
C ASP A 38 -7.89 -10.06 15.43
N ASN A 39 -8.39 -8.82 15.38
CA ASN A 39 -8.31 -7.97 14.20
C ASN A 39 -6.88 -7.50 13.97
N ARG A 40 -6.41 -7.65 12.73
CA ARG A 40 -5.12 -7.12 12.27
C ARG A 40 -5.34 -5.80 11.54
N PHE A 41 -4.50 -4.82 11.81
CA PHE A 41 -4.54 -3.53 11.13
C PHE A 41 -3.13 -2.95 10.99
N VAL A 42 -2.97 -2.07 9.99
CA VAL A 42 -1.71 -1.37 9.72
C VAL A 42 -1.78 0.00 10.38
N ALA A 43 -0.73 0.39 11.08
CA ALA A 43 -0.59 1.70 11.71
C ALA A 43 0.75 2.34 11.31
N PRO A 44 0.88 3.67 11.30
CA PRO A 44 2.16 4.33 11.08
C PRO A 44 3.13 4.02 12.24
N ALA A 45 4.45 4.00 12.00
CA ALA A 45 5.45 3.70 13.03
C ALA A 45 5.39 4.64 14.26
N GLY A 46 4.90 5.87 14.08
CA GLY A 46 4.65 6.83 15.16
C GLY A 46 3.30 6.66 15.85
N TYR A 47 2.55 5.58 15.60
CA TYR A 47 1.26 5.35 16.23
C TYR A 47 1.45 5.29 17.76
N PRO A 48 0.66 6.07 18.53
CA PRO A 48 0.87 6.20 19.96
C PRO A 48 0.50 4.91 20.69
N LEU A 49 1.52 4.11 21.00
CA LEU A 49 1.44 2.92 21.82
C LEU A 49 1.93 3.22 23.22
N ARG A 50 1.41 2.48 24.21
CA ARG A 50 1.86 2.49 25.60
C ARG A 50 2.38 1.11 25.98
N PRO A 51 3.29 0.99 26.94
CA PRO A 51 3.74 -0.31 27.44
C PRO A 51 2.54 -1.11 27.96
N PHE A 52 2.52 -2.41 27.68
CA PHE A 52 1.44 -3.26 28.14
C PHE A 52 1.44 -3.38 29.67
N LYS A 53 0.37 -2.89 30.30
CA LYS A 53 0.08 -3.09 31.72
C LYS A 53 -1.31 -3.69 31.84
N ARG A 54 -1.41 -4.89 32.41
CA ARG A 54 -2.68 -5.64 32.49
C ARG A 54 -3.78 -4.84 33.21
N GLU A 55 -3.41 -4.10 34.24
CA GLU A 55 -4.29 -3.24 35.04
C GLU A 55 -4.83 -2.03 34.25
N ALA A 56 -4.14 -1.61 33.19
CA ALA A 56 -4.52 -0.46 32.37
C ALA A 56 -5.23 -0.86 31.07
N ALA A 57 -5.52 -2.15 30.88
CA ALA A 57 -6.21 -2.65 29.70
C ALA A 57 -7.73 -2.41 29.85
N ALA A 58 -8.32 -1.71 28.88
CA ALA A 58 -9.76 -1.49 28.81
C ALA A 58 -10.52 -2.76 28.42
N PHE A 59 -9.83 -3.75 27.86
CA PHE A 59 -10.39 -5.02 27.41
C PHE A 59 -9.49 -6.18 27.85
N GLU A 60 -10.11 -7.29 28.24
CA GLU A 60 -9.38 -8.52 28.51
C GLU A 60 -8.82 -9.10 27.20
N ALA A 61 -7.54 -9.48 27.25
CA ALA A 61 -6.93 -10.21 26.16
C ALA A 61 -7.47 -11.64 26.14
N ARG A 62 -7.79 -12.16 24.95
CA ARG A 62 -8.18 -13.56 24.80
C ARG A 62 -7.03 -14.48 25.22
N PRO A 63 -7.31 -15.62 25.90
CA PRO A 63 -6.28 -16.54 26.37
C PRO A 63 -5.51 -17.22 25.22
N SER A 64 -6.14 -17.37 24.05
CA SER A 64 -5.51 -17.87 22.83
C SER A 64 -5.94 -17.00 21.65
N PRO A 65 -5.22 -15.91 21.34
CA PRO A 65 -5.50 -15.13 20.14
C PRO A 65 -5.30 -16.03 18.92
N TYR A 66 -6.26 -16.02 18.00
CA TYR A 66 -6.22 -16.87 16.82
C TYR A 66 -4.96 -16.55 16.01
N GLN A 67 -4.00 -17.49 15.99
CA GLN A 67 -2.86 -17.47 15.08
C GLN A 67 -3.34 -17.89 13.69
N GLY A 68 -4.27 -17.12 13.12
CA GLY A 68 -4.67 -17.29 11.73
C GLY A 68 -3.44 -17.23 10.84
N PRO A 69 -3.46 -17.89 9.66
CA PRO A 69 -2.31 -17.98 8.77
C PRO A 69 -1.62 -16.62 8.69
N GLN A 70 -0.31 -16.61 8.98
CA GLN A 70 0.50 -15.41 8.85
C GLN A 70 0.17 -14.83 7.47
N VAL A 71 -0.39 -13.62 7.44
CA VAL A 71 -0.46 -12.88 6.19
C VAL A 71 0.98 -12.56 5.92
N LYS A 72 1.68 -13.46 5.23
CA LYS A 72 2.98 -13.18 4.65
C LYS A 72 2.69 -11.98 3.76
N LEU A 73 3.04 -10.79 4.23
CA LEU A 73 3.21 -9.63 3.39
C LEU A 73 4.09 -10.16 2.27
N ARG A 74 3.52 -10.33 1.07
CA ARG A 74 4.26 -10.87 -0.07
C ARG A 74 5.40 -9.88 -0.32
N ARG A 75 6.57 -10.15 0.26
CA ARG A 75 7.85 -9.57 -0.13
C ARG A 75 7.95 -9.86 -1.62
N GLY A 76 7.72 -8.85 -2.45
CA GLY A 76 7.58 -9.03 -3.89
C GLY A 76 6.17 -8.85 -4.46
N GLN A 77 5.26 -8.09 -3.84
CA GLN A 77 4.54 -7.14 -4.68
C GLN A 77 5.58 -6.18 -5.23
N ALA A 78 6.29 -6.61 -6.29
CA ALA A 78 6.90 -5.71 -7.24
C ALA A 78 5.85 -4.66 -7.46
N GLN A 79 6.09 -3.42 -6.98
CA GLN A 79 5.18 -2.29 -7.10
C GLN A 79 4.48 -2.48 -8.43
N GLN A 80 3.21 -2.90 -8.43
CA GLN A 80 2.56 -3.29 -9.68
C GLN A 80 2.67 -2.04 -10.50
N LYS A 81 3.58 -2.00 -11.49
CA LYS A 81 3.93 -0.73 -12.14
C LYS A 81 2.62 -0.24 -12.71
N LEU A 82 2.05 0.77 -12.06
CA LEU A 82 0.67 1.09 -12.28
C LEU A 82 0.61 1.54 -13.74
N LEU A 83 -0.35 0.99 -14.47
CA LEU A 83 -0.44 1.22 -15.91
C LEU A 83 -0.53 2.73 -16.22
N ALA A 84 -1.19 3.48 -15.33
CA ALA A 84 -1.38 4.93 -15.46
C ALA A 84 -0.06 5.73 -15.45
N PRO A 85 0.82 5.65 -14.43
CA PRO A 85 2.13 6.31 -14.45
C PRO A 85 2.98 6.03 -15.69
N ILE A 86 2.99 4.78 -16.17
CA ILE A 86 3.74 4.41 -17.37
C ILE A 86 3.15 5.11 -18.61
N ILE A 87 1.83 5.07 -18.75
CA ILE A 87 1.14 5.73 -19.88
C ILE A 87 1.36 7.25 -19.85
N ASP A 88 1.26 7.88 -18.68
CA ASP A 88 1.45 9.33 -18.54
C ASP A 88 2.87 9.74 -18.94
N ALA A 89 3.89 9.03 -18.45
CA ALA A 89 5.27 9.30 -18.81
C ALA A 89 5.49 9.22 -20.33
N LEU A 90 4.95 8.19 -20.97
CA LEU A 90 5.07 8.01 -22.43
C LEU A 90 4.28 9.07 -23.23
N LEU A 91 3.16 9.56 -22.70
CA LEU A 91 2.37 10.63 -23.30
C LEU A 91 3.02 12.01 -23.15
N LEU A 92 3.71 12.25 -22.03
CA LEU A 92 4.45 13.48 -21.75
C LEU A 92 5.76 13.54 -22.54
N GLU A 93 6.43 12.40 -22.73
CA GLU A 93 7.62 12.29 -23.60
C GLU A 93 7.29 12.64 -25.07
N GLY A 94 6.03 12.45 -25.47
CA GLY A 94 5.55 12.80 -26.80
C GLY A 94 6.14 11.95 -27.92
N GLY A 95 5.95 12.37 -29.17
CA GLY A 95 6.65 11.80 -30.34
C GLY A 95 6.27 10.37 -30.74
N ARG A 96 5.29 9.73 -30.10
CA ARG A 96 4.89 8.35 -30.39
C ARG A 96 3.47 8.26 -30.91
N THR A 97 3.28 7.46 -31.95
CA THR A 97 1.95 7.08 -32.45
C THR A 97 1.23 6.17 -31.46
N MET A 98 -0.09 6.02 -31.59
CA MET A 98 -0.89 5.12 -30.74
C MET A 98 -0.35 3.68 -30.75
N LYS A 99 0.05 3.18 -31.93
CA LYS A 99 0.68 1.85 -32.06
C LYS A 99 2.01 1.77 -31.29
N GLY A 100 2.84 2.81 -31.40
CA GLY A 100 4.10 2.93 -30.65
C GLY A 100 3.89 2.95 -29.15
N LEU A 101 2.91 3.72 -28.66
CA LEU A 101 2.54 3.79 -27.24
C LEU A 101 2.08 2.42 -26.72
N MET A 102 1.18 1.73 -27.43
CA MET A 102 0.72 0.40 -27.01
C MET A 102 1.87 -0.62 -26.93
N ARG A 103 2.78 -0.62 -27.93
CA ARG A 103 3.96 -1.50 -27.93
C ARG A 103 4.84 -1.23 -26.71
N GLU A 104 5.10 0.04 -26.44
CA GLU A 104 6.00 0.46 -25.36
C GLU A 104 5.39 0.22 -23.98
N VAL A 105 4.08 0.45 -23.81
CA VAL A 105 3.35 0.12 -22.58
C VAL A 105 3.38 -1.39 -22.32
N ARG A 106 3.13 -2.22 -23.34
CA ARG A 106 3.21 -3.68 -23.19
C ARG A 106 4.63 -4.15 -22.86
N ARG A 107 5.66 -3.51 -23.42
CA ARG A 107 7.06 -3.79 -23.12
C ARG A 107 7.40 -3.48 -21.66
N ARG A 108 6.98 -2.32 -21.14
CA ARG A 108 7.33 -1.85 -19.78
C ARG A 108 6.42 -2.41 -18.68
N ALA A 109 5.20 -2.81 -19.03
CA ALA A 109 4.11 -3.11 -18.10
C ALA A 109 3.32 -4.38 -18.49
N SER A 110 3.98 -5.39 -19.05
CA SER A 110 3.34 -6.61 -19.57
C SER A 110 2.36 -7.25 -18.57
N ALA A 111 2.76 -7.41 -17.31
CA ALA A 111 1.92 -7.95 -16.24
C ALA A 111 0.71 -7.05 -15.93
N ALA A 112 0.88 -5.73 -15.96
CA ALA A 112 -0.18 -4.77 -15.70
C ALA A 112 -1.19 -4.64 -16.86
N CYS A 113 -0.81 -5.07 -18.07
CA CYS A 113 -1.66 -5.07 -19.26
C CYS A 113 -2.61 -6.28 -19.32
N LYS A 114 -2.37 -7.35 -18.55
CA LYS A 114 -3.15 -8.59 -18.62
C LYS A 114 -4.62 -8.30 -18.28
N GLY A 115 -5.53 -8.61 -19.22
CA GLY A 115 -6.98 -8.39 -19.05
C GLY A 115 -7.45 -6.94 -19.15
N LYS A 116 -6.60 -5.99 -19.59
CA LYS A 116 -6.96 -4.57 -19.71
C LYS A 116 -6.89 -4.08 -21.15
N ASP A 117 -7.83 -3.22 -21.54
CA ASP A 117 -7.74 -2.50 -22.82
C ASP A 117 -6.71 -1.35 -22.70
N VAL A 118 -5.49 -1.63 -23.15
CA VAL A 118 -4.38 -0.67 -23.16
C VAL A 118 -4.71 0.56 -24.02
N LYS A 119 -5.41 0.38 -25.15
CA LYS A 119 -5.77 1.48 -26.04
C LYS A 119 -6.80 2.41 -25.40
N ALA A 120 -7.81 1.86 -24.74
CA ALA A 120 -8.78 2.64 -23.97
C ALA A 120 -8.10 3.40 -22.82
N ASN A 121 -7.20 2.75 -22.08
CA ASN A 121 -6.44 3.41 -21.01
C ASN A 121 -5.59 4.57 -21.53
N ILE A 122 -4.86 4.40 -22.65
CA ILE A 122 -4.08 5.49 -23.25
C ILE A 122 -4.98 6.67 -23.64
N ARG A 123 -6.16 6.40 -24.24
CA ARG A 123 -7.13 7.46 -24.59
C ARG A 123 -7.64 8.21 -23.36
N ALA A 124 -8.02 7.50 -22.31
CA ALA A 124 -8.51 8.08 -21.07
C ALA A 124 -7.44 8.96 -20.39
N ARG A 125 -6.18 8.48 -20.33
CA ARG A 125 -5.07 9.26 -19.76
C ARG A 125 -4.77 10.52 -20.59
N ARG A 126 -4.78 10.40 -21.91
CA ARG A 126 -4.58 11.55 -22.82
C ARG A 126 -5.64 12.64 -22.60
N TYR A 127 -6.91 12.25 -22.51
CA TYR A 127 -8.00 13.18 -22.24
C TYR A 127 -7.80 13.90 -20.89
N ARG A 128 -7.45 13.14 -19.84
CA ARG A 128 -7.18 13.69 -18.51
C ARG A 128 -5.99 14.65 -18.47
N LEU A 129 -4.91 14.37 -19.21
CA LEU A 129 -3.75 15.27 -19.31
C LEU A 129 -4.12 16.58 -20.02
N ARG A 130 -4.93 16.51 -21.08
CA ARG A 130 -5.46 17.69 -21.77
C ARG A 130 -6.34 18.55 -20.87
N GLN A 131 -7.23 17.94 -20.07
CA GLN A 131 -8.04 18.67 -19.09
C GLN A 131 -7.20 19.42 -18.05
N ARG A 132 -5.99 18.94 -17.76
CA ARG A 132 -5.05 19.55 -16.82
C ARG A 132 -4.11 20.58 -17.47
N GLY A 133 -4.33 20.93 -18.74
CA GLY A 133 -3.48 21.87 -19.48
C GLY A 133 -2.10 21.29 -19.86
N MET A 134 -1.89 19.98 -19.72
CA MET A 134 -0.63 19.35 -20.12
C MET A 134 -0.69 18.92 -21.59
N PRO A 135 0.26 19.38 -22.45
CA PRO A 135 0.28 19.01 -23.85
C PRO A 135 0.71 17.54 -24.00
N ALA A 136 -0.27 16.65 -24.20
CA ALA A 136 0.00 15.26 -24.58
C ALA A 136 0.38 15.21 -26.07
N GLY A 137 1.68 15.26 -26.36
CA GLY A 137 2.24 15.33 -27.70
C GLY A 137 2.04 14.04 -28.49
N VAL A 138 1.42 14.13 -29.67
CA VAL A 138 1.43 13.05 -30.67
C VAL A 138 1.63 13.72 -32.03
N VAL A 139 2.64 13.29 -32.77
CA VAL A 139 2.82 13.60 -34.19
C VAL A 139 1.81 12.73 -34.96
N GLY A 140 1.01 13.38 -35.81
CA GLY A 140 -0.04 12.78 -36.63
C GLY A 140 0.48 11.69 -37.57
#